data_AF-A0A2H9NA11-F1
#
_entry.id   AF-A0A2H9NA11-F1
#
_cell.length_a   1.000
_cell.length_b   1.000
_cell.length_c   1.000
_cell.angle_alpha   90.00
_cell.angle_beta   90.00
_cell.angle_gamma   90.00
#
_symmetry.space_group_name_H-M   'P 1'
#
loop_
_entity.id
_entity.type
_entity.pdbx_description
1 polymer ?
#
loop_
_entity_poly.entity_id
_entity_poly.type
_entity_poly.pdbx_seq_one_letter_code
_entity_poly.pdbx_strand_id
1 'polypeptide(L)' 'IYLPFWVVSVEVTSNYKGIFERITPSVVKEGKIEKEYDWLVLARKATEFPTREYNVPLEGKIPYDFRKIEGFA' A
#
# COMPACT_ATOMS: atom_id res chain seq x y z
N ILE A 1 -26.08 11.11 -17.92
CA ILE A 1 -24.65 10.72 -18.07
C ILE A 1 -24.42 9.57 -17.10
N TYR A 2 -24.08 8.38 -17.60
CA TYR A 2 -23.81 7.22 -16.75
C TYR A 2 -22.37 7.29 -16.22
N LEU A 3 -22.21 7.23 -14.90
CA LEU A 3 -20.90 7.14 -14.26
C LEU A 3 -20.56 5.64 -14.11
N PRO A 4 -19.50 5.13 -14.74
CA PRO A 4 -19.08 3.76 -14.52
C PRO A 4 -18.63 3.58 -13.06
N PHE A 5 -19.09 2.50 -12.46
CA PHE A 5 -18.70 2.10 -11.12
C PHE A 5 -18.51 0.60 -11.03
N TRP A 6 -17.71 0.18 -10.06
CA TRP A 6 -17.49 -1.22 -9.71
C TRP A 6 -17.61 -1.37 -8.20
N VAL A 7 -18.11 -2.52 -7.77
CA VAL A 7 -18.08 -2.95 -6.37
C VAL A 7 -17.06 -4.08 -6.28
N VAL A 8 -16.08 -3.93 -5.41
CA VAL A 8 -15.06 -4.94 -5.14
C VAL A 8 -15.25 -5.41 -3.71
N SER A 9 -15.73 -6.64 -3.55
CA SER A 9 -15.90 -7.30 -2.27
C SER A 9 -14.70 -8.20 -1.99
N VAL A 10 -14.12 -8.07 -0.79
CA VAL A 10 -12.99 -8.87 -0.35
C VAL A 10 -13.29 -9.49 1.00
N GLU A 11 -13.23 -10.81 1.05
CA GLU A 11 -13.31 -11.57 2.29
C GLU A 11 -11.90 -11.90 2.77
N VAL A 12 -11.60 -11.54 4.03
CA VAL A 12 -10.29 -11.71 4.65
C VAL A 12 -10.43 -12.58 5.88
N THR A 13 -9.73 -13.71 5.86
CA THR A 13 -9.58 -14.60 7.00
C THR A 13 -8.16 -14.48 7.57
N SER A 14 -8.03 -14.16 8.85
CA SER A 14 -6.76 -14.07 9.57
C SER A 14 -6.75 -15.03 10.75
N ASN A 15 -5.78 -15.94 10.79
CA ASN A 15 -5.55 -16.80 11.95
C ASN A 15 -4.44 -16.19 12.81
N TYR A 16 -4.65 -16.13 14.13
CA TYR A 16 -3.65 -15.65 15.06
C TYR A 16 -3.41 -16.65 16.18
N LYS A 17 -2.17 -16.68 16.67
CA LYS A 17 -1.75 -17.41 17.86
C LYS A 17 -0.74 -16.57 18.60
N GLY A 18 -0.97 -16.32 19.88
CA GLY A 18 -0.12 -15.48 20.71
C GLY A 18 -0.25 -15.82 22.19
N ILE A 19 0.62 -15.23 23.00
CA ILE A 19 0.65 -15.44 24.45
C ILE A 19 0.30 -14.13 25.14
N PHE A 20 -0.72 -14.14 25.98
CA PHE A 20 -1.06 -13.00 26.83
C PHE A 20 -0.24 -13.08 28.11
N GLU A 21 0.83 -12.28 28.18
CA GLU A 21 1.75 -12.23 29.33
C GLU A 21 1.29 -11.29 30.45
N ARG A 22 0.32 -10.40 30.17
CA ARG A 22 -0.17 -9.39 31.12
C ARG A 22 -1.07 -9.92 32.25
N ILE A 23 -1.50 -11.18 32.17
CA ILE A 23 -2.29 -11.85 33.19
C ILE A 23 -1.46 -13.04 33.66
N THR A 24 -1.08 -13.08 34.93
CA THR A 24 -0.36 -14.24 35.50
C THR A 24 -1.40 -15.30 35.87
N PRO A 25 -1.29 -16.55 35.39
CA PRO A 25 -0.25 -17.13 34.52
C PRO A 25 -0.48 -16.84 33.02
N SER A 26 0.60 -16.80 32.22
CA SER A 26 0.56 -16.51 30.79
C SER A 26 -0.39 -17.45 30.03
N VAL A 27 -1.36 -16.89 29.32
CA VAL A 27 -2.39 -17.67 28.60
C VAL A 27 -2.11 -17.65 27.11
N VAL A 28 -1.98 -18.82 26.50
CA VAL A 28 -1.93 -18.96 25.04
C VAL A 28 -3.32 -18.71 24.48
N LYS A 29 -3.44 -17.74 23.57
CA LYS A 29 -4.67 -17.49 22.80
C LYS A 29 -4.44 -17.78 21.33
N GLU A 30 -5.40 -18.50 20.76
CA GLU A 30 -5.50 -18.73 19.33
C GLU A 30 -6.91 -18.40 18.86
N GLY A 31 -7.04 -17.95 17.62
CA GLY A 31 -8.33 -17.58 17.08
C GLY A 31 -8.28 -17.25 15.60
N LYS A 32 -9.48 -17.12 15.03
CA LYS A 32 -9.73 -16.76 13.65
C LYS A 32 -10.51 -15.45 13.62
N ILE A 33 -10.08 -14.52 12.78
CA ILE A 33 -10.75 -13.23 12.53
C ILE A 33 -11.19 -13.27 11.08
N GLU A 34 -12.49 -13.18 10.86
CA GLU A 34 -13.10 -13.10 9.54
C GLU A 34 -13.66 -11.69 9.35
N LYS A 35 -13.37 -11.08 8.21
CA LYS A 35 -13.85 -9.74 7.87
C LYS A 35 -14.19 -9.65 6.41
N GLU A 36 -15.28 -8.97 6.13
CA GLU A 36 -15.72 -8.63 4.78
C GLU A 36 -15.52 -7.13 4.55
N TYR A 37 -15.01 -6.78 3.39
CA TYR A 37 -14.73 -5.40 3.00
C TYR A 37 -15.30 -5.14 1.62
N ASP A 38 -16.20 -4.16 1.53
CA ASP A 38 -16.78 -3.72 0.27
C ASP A 38 -16.23 -2.34 -0.12
N TRP A 39 -15.67 -2.27 -1.33
CA TRP A 39 -15.10 -1.05 -1.88
C TRP A 39 -15.92 -0.60 -3.10
N LEU A 40 -16.42 0.63 -3.07
CA LEU A 40 -17.06 1.27 -4.21
C LEU A 40 -16.02 2.07 -5.00
N VAL A 41 -15.72 1.61 -6.22
CA VAL A 41 -14.81 2.29 -7.13
C VAL A 41 -15.63 3.08 -8.14
N LEU A 42 -15.46 4.40 -8.15
CA LEU A 42 -16.10 5.30 -9.10
C LEU A 42 -15.06 5.78 -10.10
N ALA A 43 -15.28 5.60 -11.40
CA ALA A 43 -14.45 6.22 -12.42
C ALA A 43 -15.19 7.33 -13.14
N ARG A 44 -14.50 8.45 -13.35
CA ARG A 44 -14.94 9.52 -14.23
C ARG A 44 -13.94 9.61 -15.37
N LYS A 45 -14.43 9.71 -16.61
CA LYS A 45 -13.57 10.09 -17.74
C LYS A 45 -13.03 11.50 -17.45
N ALA A 46 -11.75 11.60 -17.13
CA ALA A 46 -11.08 12.88 -16.99
C ALA A 46 -10.95 13.50 -18.38
N THR A 47 -11.59 14.64 -18.61
CA THR A 47 -11.08 15.60 -19.59
C THR A 47 -9.70 16.02 -19.08
N GLU A 48 -8.67 15.60 -19.80
CA GLU A 48 -7.24 15.90 -19.60
C GLU A 48 -6.80 15.96 -18.13
N PHE A 49 -6.29 14.83 -17.64
CA PHE A 49 -5.59 14.81 -16.36
C PHE A 49 -4.35 15.73 -16.48
N PRO A 50 -4.19 16.76 -15.64
CA PRO A 50 -2.98 17.57 -15.69
C PRO A 50 -1.83 16.70 -15.21
N THR A 51 -1.09 16.12 -16.14
CA THR A 51 0.26 15.63 -15.91
C THR A 51 1.03 16.83 -15.41
N ARG A 52 1.25 16.94 -14.09
CA ARG A 52 2.12 17.96 -13.54
C ARG A 52 3.50 17.67 -14.11
N GLU A 53 3.87 18.35 -15.19
CA GLU A 53 5.24 18.40 -15.67
C GLU A 53 6.05 19.16 -14.62
N TYR A 54 6.64 18.42 -13.68
CA TYR A 54 7.69 18.95 -12.86
C TYR A 54 8.94 19.07 -13.75
N ASN A 55 9.20 20.29 -14.25
CA ASN A 55 10.52 20.60 -14.80
C ASN A 55 11.52 20.52 -13.65
N VAL A 56 12.26 19.42 -13.58
CA VAL A 56 13.35 19.29 -12.62
C VAL A 56 14.54 20.06 -13.20
N PRO A 57 14.97 21.20 -12.62
CA PRO A 57 16.12 21.93 -13.13
C PRO A 57 17.34 21.00 -13.05
N LEU A 58 18.01 20.83 -14.19
CA LEU A 58 19.27 20.08 -14.30
C LEU A 58 20.46 20.93 -13.82
N GLU A 59 20.27 22.25 -13.73
CA GLU A 59 21.20 23.23 -13.18
C GLU A 59 21.40 22.95 -11.69
N GLY A 60 22.42 22.14 -11.37
CA GLY A 60 22.78 21.76 -10.01
C GLY A 60 22.72 20.27 -9.69
N LYS A 61 22.28 19.42 -10.63
CA LYS A 61 22.43 17.96 -10.44
C LYS A 61 23.90 17.57 -10.62
N ILE A 62 24.45 16.90 -9.62
CA ILE A 62 25.76 16.26 -9.73
C ILE A 62 25.60 15.09 -10.71
N PRO A 63 26.40 15.01 -11.80
CA PRO A 63 26.34 13.88 -12.69
C PRO A 63 26.65 12.60 -11.92
N TYR A 64 25.78 11.60 -12.07
CA TYR A 64 25.95 10.30 -11.45
C TYR A 64 27.19 9.63 -12.05
N ASP A 65 28.20 9.38 -11.20
CA ASP A 65 29.39 8.64 -11.57
C ASP A 65 29.33 7.26 -10.90
N PHE A 66 29.06 6.24 -11.72
CA PHE A 66 28.96 4.85 -11.28
C PHE A 66 30.27 4.31 -10.67
N ARG A 67 31.41 4.98 -10.88
CA ARG A 67 32.72 4.61 -10.32
C ARG A 67 32.87 5.01 -8.86
N LYS A 68 32.00 5.87 -8.32
CA LYS A 68 31.97 6.26 -6.90
C LYS A 68 31.19 5.27 -6.01
N ILE A 69 30.61 4.25 -6.60
CA ILE A 69 29.92 3.18 -5.87
C ILE A 69 30.98 2.17 -5.48
N GLU A 70 31.64 2.40 -4.35
CA GLU A 70 32.48 1.36 -3.77
C GLU A 70 31.60 0.26 -3.19
N GLY A 71 31.78 -0.95 -3.71
CA GLY A 71 31.37 -2.17 -3.03
C GLY A 71 30.50 -3.14 -3.82
N PHE A 72 30.84 -3.46 -5.08
CA PHE A 72 30.64 -4.81 -5.63
C PHE A 72 31.66 -5.09 -6.75
N ALA A 73 32.90 -5.36 -6.35
CA ALA A 73 33.86 -6.14 -7.11
C ALA A 73 34.63 -7.02 -6.12
#